data_AF-A0A1R1I275-F1
#
_entry.id   AF-A0A1R1I275-F1
#
_cell.length_a   1.000
_cell.length_b   1.000
_cell.length_c   1.000
_cell.angle_alpha   90.00
_cell.angle_beta   90.00
_cell.angle_gamma   90.00
#
_symmetry.space_group_name_H-M   'P 1'
#
loop_
_entity.id
_entity.type
_entity.pdbx_description
1 polymer ?
#
loop_
_entity_poly.entity_id
_entity_poly.type
_entity_poly.pdbx_seq_one_letter_code
_entity_poly.pdbx_strand_id
1 'polypeptide(L)'
;MRDAERRARVVAAARGWLGTPYRHQASVKGEGADCLGLVRGVWREAVGEEPEAPPPYRPDWAEVGGEETLWGAARRRLVEIAPEQAGLGDVLLFRMAAGCPAKHCAVLSAVEGPERRMIHAYWGRSVVESWMGAWWRRRLVAAFRWPNF
;
A
#
# COMPACT_ATOMS: atom_id res chain seq x y z
N MET A 1 3.16 23.12 -1.33
CA MET A 1 2.30 22.24 -2.16
C MET A 1 0.99 22.08 -1.45
N ARG A 2 -0.10 22.32 -2.14
CA ARG A 2 -1.45 22.05 -1.64
C ARG A 2 -1.63 20.53 -1.52
N ASP A 3 -2.39 20.04 -0.54
CA ASP A 3 -2.50 18.60 -0.26
C ASP A 3 -2.92 17.77 -1.48
N ALA A 4 -3.77 18.35 -2.35
CA ALA A 4 -4.18 17.76 -3.62
C ALA A 4 -2.99 17.50 -4.57
N GLU A 5 -2.01 18.40 -4.64
CA GLU A 5 -0.81 18.24 -5.48
C GLU A 5 0.09 17.12 -4.94
N ARG A 6 0.23 17.02 -3.61
CA ARG A 6 0.99 15.95 -2.97
C ARG A 6 0.32 14.59 -3.21
N ARG A 7 -1.01 14.52 -3.10
CA ARG A 7 -1.80 13.31 -3.39
C ARG A 7 -1.66 12.89 -4.86
N ALA A 8 -1.73 13.84 -5.77
CA ALA A 8 -1.50 13.58 -7.20
C ALA A 8 -0.09 13.06 -7.45
N ARG A 9 0.93 13.61 -6.79
CA ARG A 9 2.32 13.14 -6.88
C ARG A 9 2.47 11.70 -6.40
N VAL A 10 1.85 11.33 -5.28
CA VAL A 10 1.85 9.94 -4.78
C VAL A 10 1.24 8.98 -5.80
N VAL A 11 0.09 9.32 -6.37
CA VAL A 11 -0.56 8.47 -7.39
C VAL A 11 0.28 8.39 -8.67
N ALA A 12 0.87 9.50 -9.11
CA ALA A 12 1.77 9.50 -10.26
C ALA A 12 3.00 8.62 -10.01
N ALA A 13 3.61 8.71 -8.82
CA ALA A 13 4.70 7.83 -8.41
C ALA A 13 4.25 6.36 -8.46
N ALA A 14 3.14 6.01 -7.79
CA ALA A 14 2.61 4.64 -7.78
C ALA A 14 2.32 4.10 -9.20
N ARG A 15 1.77 4.92 -10.10
CA ARG A 15 1.55 4.54 -11.50
C ARG A 15 2.84 4.26 -12.26
N GLY A 16 3.92 4.96 -11.92
CA GLY A 16 5.25 4.68 -12.46
C GLY A 16 5.80 3.29 -12.09
N TRP A 17 5.22 2.60 -11.11
CA TRP A 17 5.61 1.24 -10.74
C TRP A 17 4.86 0.15 -11.51
N LEU A 18 3.79 0.47 -12.25
CA LEU A 18 3.01 -0.52 -13.00
C LEU A 18 3.92 -1.40 -13.88
N GLY A 19 3.69 -2.71 -13.85
CA GLY A 19 4.50 -3.70 -14.56
C GLY A 19 5.74 -4.19 -13.80
N THR A 20 6.15 -3.55 -12.71
CA THR A 20 7.26 -4.05 -11.86
C THR A 20 6.94 -5.47 -11.36
N PRO A 21 7.77 -6.48 -11.62
CA PRO A 21 7.46 -7.87 -11.29
C PRO A 21 7.40 -8.10 -9.78
N TYR A 22 6.60 -9.08 -9.35
CA TYR A 22 6.52 -9.42 -7.94
C TYR A 22 7.82 -10.10 -7.48
N ARG A 23 8.50 -9.51 -6.50
CA ARG A 23 9.65 -10.11 -5.82
C ARG A 23 9.57 -9.82 -4.33
N HIS A 24 9.51 -10.87 -3.52
CA HIS A 24 9.41 -10.78 -2.06
C HIS A 24 10.56 -9.93 -1.50
N GLN A 25 10.25 -8.99 -0.61
CA GLN A 25 11.15 -7.99 -0.01
C GLN A 25 11.84 -7.01 -0.97
N ALA A 26 11.59 -7.09 -2.27
CA ALA A 26 12.19 -6.17 -3.23
C ALA A 26 11.46 -4.81 -3.22
N SER A 27 12.19 -3.75 -3.55
CA SER A 27 11.64 -2.39 -3.73
C SER A 27 12.46 -1.67 -4.81
N VAL A 28 12.50 -2.21 -6.02
CA VAL A 28 13.22 -1.65 -7.16
C VAL A 28 12.28 -1.57 -8.36
N LYS A 29 11.97 -0.35 -8.81
CA LYS A 29 11.02 -0.12 -9.91
C LYS A 29 11.51 -0.82 -11.17
N GLY A 30 10.61 -1.52 -11.86
CA GLY A 30 10.92 -2.30 -13.07
C GLY A 30 11.61 -3.64 -12.80
N GLU A 31 12.25 -3.83 -11.64
CA GLU A 31 13.02 -5.05 -11.35
C GLU A 31 12.35 -5.96 -10.32
N GLY A 32 11.64 -5.41 -9.33
CA GLY A 32 11.05 -6.22 -8.27
C GLY A 32 10.36 -5.40 -7.18
N ALA A 33 9.12 -5.75 -6.86
CA ALA A 33 8.41 -5.21 -5.71
C ALA A 33 7.48 -6.24 -5.07
N ASP A 34 7.35 -6.25 -3.75
CA ASP A 34 6.13 -6.76 -3.11
C ASP A 34 5.25 -5.60 -2.64
N CYS A 35 4.18 -5.89 -1.89
CA CYS A 35 3.21 -4.86 -1.52
C CYS A 35 3.83 -3.75 -0.67
N LEU A 36 4.66 -4.10 0.31
CA LEU A 36 5.39 -3.13 1.12
C LEU A 36 6.49 -2.44 0.29
N GLY A 37 7.18 -3.21 -0.54
CA GLY A 37 8.17 -2.73 -1.49
C GLY A 37 7.67 -1.63 -2.42
N LEU A 38 6.43 -1.74 -2.91
CA LEU A 38 5.76 -0.68 -3.66
C LEU A 38 5.57 0.58 -2.81
N VAL A 39 5.01 0.46 -1.61
CA VAL A 39 4.76 1.62 -0.72
C VAL A 39 6.07 2.32 -0.35
N ARG A 40 7.12 1.55 -0.05
CA ARG A 40 8.49 2.07 0.17
C ARG A 40 9.01 2.83 -1.05
N GLY A 41 8.79 2.29 -2.24
CA GLY A 41 9.14 2.94 -3.50
C GLY A 41 8.45 4.26 -3.73
N VAL A 42 7.14 4.28 -3.50
CA VAL A 42 6.34 5.50 -3.57
C VAL A 42 6.79 6.52 -2.53
N TRP A 43 7.18 6.08 -1.32
CA TRP A 43 7.77 6.95 -0.30
C TRP A 43 9.02 7.67 -0.85
N ARG A 44 9.97 6.92 -1.42
CA ARG A 44 11.22 7.45 -1.99
C ARG A 44 10.98 8.54 -3.03
N GLU A 45 9.97 8.34 -3.87
CA GLU A 45 9.70 9.23 -5.00
C GLU A 45 8.81 10.42 -4.64
N ALA A 46 7.85 10.25 -3.72
CA ALA A 46 6.84 11.26 -3.42
C ALA A 46 7.14 12.06 -2.15
N VAL A 47 7.81 11.46 -1.17
CA VAL A 47 8.06 12.05 0.16
C VAL A 47 9.54 12.40 0.34
N GLY A 48 10.44 11.48 0.00
CA GLY A 48 11.89 11.63 0.20
C GLY A 48 12.53 10.35 0.74
N GLU A 49 13.64 10.45 1.46
CA GLU A 49 14.33 9.27 2.00
C GLU A 49 13.42 8.40 2.89
N GLU A 50 13.60 7.08 2.81
CA GLU A 50 12.86 6.14 3.66
C GLU A 50 13.28 6.29 5.12
N PRO A 51 12.32 6.24 6.05
CA PRO A 51 12.60 6.51 7.45
C PRO A 51 13.14 5.28 8.21
N GLU A 52 12.99 4.08 7.65
CA GLU A 52 13.62 2.84 8.11
C GLU A 52 13.69 1.80 6.99
N ALA A 53 14.74 0.96 7.01
CA ALA A 53 14.71 -0.30 6.28
C ALA A 53 13.84 -1.31 7.06
N PRO A 54 12.88 -2.01 6.42
CA PRO A 54 12.11 -3.03 7.11
C PRO A 54 13.02 -4.22 7.48
N PRO A 55 12.84 -4.85 8.65
CA PRO A 55 13.51 -6.10 8.94
C PRO A 55 13.07 -7.19 7.94
N PRO A 56 13.90 -8.22 7.67
CA PRO A 56 13.48 -9.34 6.84
C PRO A 56 12.20 -9.99 7.39
N TYR A 57 11.15 -10.09 6.58
CA TYR A 57 9.88 -10.74 6.93
C TYR A 57 9.64 -11.97 6.06
N ARG A 58 9.06 -13.04 6.62
CA ARG A 58 8.75 -14.25 5.86
C ARG A 58 7.45 -14.09 5.06
N PRO A 59 7.28 -14.79 3.93
CA PRO A 59 6.03 -14.77 3.15
C PRO A 59 4.79 -15.25 3.96
N ASP A 60 4.99 -16.14 4.93
CA ASP A 60 3.96 -16.85 5.71
C ASP A 60 3.63 -16.20 7.07
N TRP A 61 4.23 -15.04 7.39
CA TRP A 61 4.30 -14.47 8.74
C TRP A 61 2.95 -14.21 9.46
N ALA A 62 1.82 -14.33 8.78
CA ALA A 62 0.51 -14.02 9.36
C ALA A 62 -0.53 -15.15 9.21
N GLU A 63 -0.10 -16.41 9.01
CA GLU A 63 -1.07 -17.52 8.88
C GLU A 63 -1.60 -18.06 10.21
N VAL A 64 -0.94 -17.83 11.35
CA VAL A 64 -1.48 -18.27 12.66
C VAL A 64 -1.08 -17.28 13.76
N GLY A 65 -2.08 -16.60 14.37
CA GLY A 65 -1.94 -15.89 15.66
C GLY A 65 -0.95 -14.72 15.76
N GLY A 66 -0.50 -14.16 14.64
CA GLY A 66 0.58 -13.16 14.62
C GLY A 66 0.16 -11.73 14.98
N GLU A 67 1.11 -10.94 15.45
CA GLU A 67 0.94 -9.52 15.72
C GLU A 67 0.60 -8.72 14.44
N GLU A 68 -0.06 -7.58 14.61
CA GLU A 68 -0.40 -6.65 13.53
C GLU A 68 0.83 -5.91 12.98
N THR A 69 1.80 -6.64 12.45
CA THR A 69 3.13 -6.06 12.21
C THR A 69 3.15 -5.07 11.04
N LEU A 70 2.46 -5.38 9.93
CA LEU A 70 2.33 -4.45 8.81
C LEU A 70 1.57 -3.18 9.25
N TRP A 71 0.50 -3.35 10.02
CA TRP A 71 -0.27 -2.24 10.57
C TRP A 71 0.55 -1.41 11.55
N GLY A 72 1.27 -2.05 12.47
CA GLY A 72 2.16 -1.41 13.43
C GLY A 72 3.28 -0.63 12.73
N ALA A 73 3.87 -1.20 11.68
CA ALA A 73 4.85 -0.51 10.84
C ALA A 73 4.25 0.72 10.14
N ALA A 74 3.04 0.60 9.59
CA ALA A 74 2.32 1.73 9.02
C ALA A 74 2.09 2.84 10.07
N ARG A 75 1.60 2.51 11.28
CA ARG A 75 1.35 3.48 12.36
C ARG A 75 2.60 4.23 12.83
N ARG A 76 3.78 3.62 12.76
CA ARG A 76 5.03 4.30 13.14
C ARG A 76 5.41 5.41 12.16
N ARG A 77 4.98 5.33 10.90
CA ARG A 77 5.49 6.18 9.80
C ARG A 77 4.40 6.99 9.08
N LEU A 78 3.14 6.55 9.15
CA LEU A 78 2.00 7.15 8.47
C LEU A 78 0.94 7.59 9.50
N VAL A 79 0.05 8.49 9.07
CA VAL A 79 -1.07 8.97 9.88
C VAL A 79 -2.29 8.09 9.60
N GLU A 80 -2.71 7.31 10.59
CA GLU A 80 -3.91 6.48 10.48
C GLU A 80 -5.18 7.33 10.36
N ILE A 81 -6.09 6.91 9.48
CA ILE A 81 -7.39 7.55 9.25
C ILE A 81 -8.49 6.48 9.16
N ALA A 82 -9.74 6.91 9.33
CA ALA A 82 -10.87 6.02 9.12
C ALA A 82 -10.90 5.54 7.64
N PRO A 83 -11.11 4.24 7.35
CA PRO A 83 -11.17 3.71 5.99
C PRO A 83 -12.16 4.44 5.07
N GLU A 84 -13.25 4.96 5.62
CA GLU A 84 -14.29 5.72 4.92
C GLU A 84 -13.76 7.07 4.43
N GLN A 85 -12.78 7.64 5.14
CA GLN A 85 -12.11 8.91 4.82
C GLN A 85 -10.94 8.73 3.85
N ALA A 86 -10.62 7.50 3.45
CA ALA A 86 -9.55 7.22 2.51
C ALA A 86 -9.83 7.90 1.16
N GLY A 87 -8.87 8.71 0.74
CA GLY A 87 -8.89 9.47 -0.50
C GLY A 87 -7.70 9.15 -1.41
N LEU A 88 -7.64 9.87 -2.54
CA LEU A 88 -6.60 9.68 -3.54
C LEU A 88 -5.19 9.74 -2.92
N GLY A 89 -4.37 8.73 -3.20
CA GLY A 89 -3.00 8.59 -2.72
C GLY A 89 -2.86 7.96 -1.34
N ASP A 90 -3.94 7.75 -0.58
CA ASP A 90 -3.85 7.13 0.75
C ASP A 90 -3.46 5.65 0.64
N VAL A 91 -2.75 5.15 1.65
CA VAL A 91 -2.31 3.76 1.76
C VAL A 91 -3.42 2.95 2.44
N LEU A 92 -3.78 1.81 1.86
CA LEU A 92 -4.82 0.91 2.34
C LEU A 92 -4.19 -0.39 2.82
N LEU A 93 -4.67 -0.95 3.94
CA LEU A 93 -4.26 -2.26 4.45
C LEU A 93 -5.43 -3.25 4.43
N PHE A 94 -5.11 -4.50 4.09
CA PHE A 94 -6.10 -5.56 3.91
C PHE A 94 -5.76 -6.84 4.68
N ARG A 95 -6.80 -7.49 5.20
CA ARG A 95 -6.73 -8.88 5.70
C ARG A 95 -7.14 -9.85 4.61
N MET A 96 -6.33 -10.88 4.38
CA MET A 96 -6.64 -11.86 3.32
C MET A 96 -7.71 -12.87 3.76
N ALA A 97 -7.81 -13.12 5.07
CA ALA A 97 -8.81 -13.98 5.71
C ALA A 97 -9.30 -13.35 7.02
N ALA A 98 -10.50 -13.73 7.45
CA ALA A 98 -11.06 -13.31 8.74
C ALA A 98 -10.20 -13.87 9.89
N GLY A 99 -9.97 -13.06 10.93
CA GLY A 99 -9.17 -13.46 12.10
C GLY A 99 -7.65 -13.48 11.88
N CYS A 100 -7.15 -13.19 10.67
CA CYS A 100 -5.71 -13.10 10.38
C CYS A 100 -5.23 -11.64 10.32
N PRO A 101 -3.99 -11.31 10.73
CA PRO A 101 -3.38 -9.97 10.62
C PRO A 101 -3.49 -9.33 9.24
N ALA A 102 -3.39 -7.99 9.18
CA ALA A 102 -3.25 -7.30 7.89
C ALA A 102 -1.95 -7.76 7.19
N LYS A 103 -2.07 -8.18 5.92
CA LYS A 103 -0.92 -8.74 5.15
C LYS A 103 -0.65 -8.06 3.83
N HIS A 104 -1.59 -7.26 3.34
CA HIS A 104 -1.49 -6.67 2.02
C HIS A 104 -1.71 -5.17 2.12
N CYS A 105 -0.96 -4.39 1.34
CA CYS A 105 -1.17 -2.97 1.24
C CYS A 105 -1.22 -2.49 -0.22
N ALA A 106 -1.88 -1.36 -0.44
CA ALA A 106 -2.07 -0.74 -1.74
C ALA A 106 -2.11 0.78 -1.62
N VAL A 107 -1.94 1.49 -2.73
CA VAL A 107 -2.15 2.94 -2.83
C VAL A 107 -3.48 3.19 -3.55
N LEU A 108 -4.39 3.97 -2.96
CA LEU A 108 -5.67 4.31 -3.59
C LEU A 108 -5.45 5.26 -4.78
N SER A 109 -5.77 4.82 -6.00
CA SER A 109 -5.41 5.52 -7.24
C SER A 109 -6.58 6.17 -7.97
N ALA A 110 -7.81 5.84 -7.60
CA ALA A 110 -9.01 6.55 -8.02
C ALA A 110 -10.13 6.43 -6.98
N VAL A 111 -10.78 7.56 -6.71
CA VAL A 111 -11.97 7.68 -5.81
C VAL A 111 -13.22 8.14 -6.55
N GLU A 112 -13.04 8.68 -7.75
CA GLU A 112 -14.12 9.14 -8.64
C GLU A 112 -14.48 8.04 -9.64
N GLY A 113 -15.74 8.05 -10.08
CA GLY A 113 -16.30 7.05 -10.99
C GLY A 113 -17.04 5.93 -10.26
N PRO A 114 -17.44 4.87 -10.99
CA PRO A 114 -18.38 3.87 -10.47
C PRO A 114 -17.79 2.96 -9.38
N GLU A 115 -16.46 2.83 -9.31
CA GLU A 115 -15.79 1.98 -8.32
C GLU A 115 -14.37 2.50 -8.03
N ARG A 116 -13.90 2.29 -6.81
CA ARG A 116 -12.55 2.72 -6.39
C ARG A 116 -11.49 1.85 -7.05
N ARG A 117 -10.35 2.44 -7.40
CA ARG A 117 -9.18 1.70 -7.92
C ARG A 117 -7.98 1.87 -7.00
N MET A 118 -7.14 0.86 -6.97
CA MET A 118 -5.91 0.83 -6.18
C MET A 118 -4.75 0.27 -6.99
N ILE A 119 -3.55 0.71 -6.67
CA ILE A 119 -2.30 0.16 -7.21
C ILE A 119 -1.63 -0.68 -6.13
N HIS A 120 -1.29 -1.92 -6.47
CA HIS A 120 -0.66 -2.86 -5.55
C HIS A 120 0.25 -3.83 -6.30
N ALA A 121 1.29 -4.32 -5.62
CA ALA A 121 2.05 -5.47 -6.10
C ALA A 121 1.21 -6.73 -5.88
N TYR A 122 0.65 -7.28 -6.96
CA TYR A 122 -0.18 -8.46 -6.89
C TYR A 122 0.71 -9.70 -6.80
N TRP A 123 0.50 -10.49 -5.73
CA TRP A 123 1.26 -11.69 -5.41
C TRP A 123 1.50 -12.58 -6.62
N GLY A 124 2.78 -12.95 -6.84
CA GLY A 124 3.19 -13.83 -7.93
C GLY A 124 2.99 -13.26 -9.34
N ARG A 125 2.69 -11.96 -9.46
CA ARG A 125 2.46 -11.27 -10.72
C ARG A 125 3.38 -10.05 -10.82
N SER A 126 2.80 -8.85 -10.72
CA SER A 126 3.47 -7.58 -10.86
C SER A 126 2.67 -6.49 -10.14
N VAL A 127 3.20 -5.28 -10.10
CA VAL A 127 2.44 -4.09 -9.73
C VAL A 127 1.39 -3.80 -10.80
N VAL A 128 0.13 -3.76 -10.37
CA VAL A 128 -1.05 -3.57 -11.21
C VAL A 128 -1.97 -2.51 -10.62
N GLU A 129 -2.80 -1.91 -11.47
CA GLU A 129 -3.95 -1.13 -11.04
C GLU A 129 -5.21 -2.00 -11.16
N SER A 130 -5.94 -2.15 -10.06
CA SER A 130 -7.10 -3.03 -9.95
C SER A 130 -8.30 -2.25 -9.42
N TRP A 131 -9.51 -2.63 -9.85
CA TRP A 131 -10.73 -2.25 -9.14
C TRP A 131 -10.73 -2.89 -7.74
N MET A 132 -11.16 -2.16 -6.72
CA MET A 132 -11.30 -2.72 -5.38
C MET A 132 -12.44 -3.75 -5.37
N GLY A 133 -13.61 -3.39 -5.89
CA GLY A 133 -14.78 -4.26 -5.92
C GLY A 133 -15.15 -4.78 -4.52
N ALA A 134 -16.11 -5.70 -4.46
CA ALA A 134 -16.63 -6.14 -3.18
C ALA A 134 -15.64 -7.00 -2.37
N TRP A 135 -14.70 -7.70 -3.04
CA TRP A 135 -13.75 -8.59 -2.37
C TRP A 135 -12.69 -7.83 -1.56
N TRP A 136 -12.08 -6.79 -2.14
CA TRP A 136 -11.10 -5.97 -1.43
C TRP A 136 -11.77 -5.03 -0.43
N ARG A 137 -12.92 -4.46 -0.76
CA ARG A 137 -13.65 -3.57 0.16
C ARG A 137 -14.02 -4.26 1.47
N ARG A 138 -14.48 -5.52 1.43
CA ARG A 138 -14.78 -6.31 2.64
C ARG A 138 -13.54 -6.66 3.48
N ARG A 139 -12.35 -6.52 2.91
CA ARG A 139 -11.06 -6.86 3.52
C ARG A 139 -10.25 -5.64 3.94
N LEU A 140 -10.71 -4.44 3.58
CA LEU A 140 -10.10 -3.19 3.99
C LEU A 140 -10.26 -3.04 5.50
N VAL A 141 -9.15 -2.93 6.22
CA VAL A 141 -9.17 -2.83 7.68
C VAL A 141 -8.55 -1.56 8.23
N ALA A 142 -7.71 -0.89 7.44
CA ALA A 142 -7.11 0.37 7.81
C ALA A 142 -6.77 1.22 6.59
N ALA A 143 -6.72 2.52 6.79
CA ALA A 143 -6.23 3.48 5.80
C ALA A 143 -5.28 4.47 6.47
N PHE A 144 -4.33 4.98 5.69
CA PHE A 144 -3.27 5.85 6.18
C PHE A 144 -2.95 6.96 5.20
N ARG A 145 -2.64 8.14 5.72
CA ARG A 145 -2.04 9.24 4.99
C ARG A 145 -0.54 9.27 5.21
N TRP A 146 0.18 9.70 4.19
CA TRP A 146 1.61 10.01 4.29
C TRP A 146 1.82 11.17 5.28
N PRO A 147 2.94 11.21 6.01
CA PRO A 147 3.19 12.28 6.97
C PRO A 147 3.39 13.62 6.25
N ASN A 148 3.05 14.71 6.93
CA ASN A 148 3.14 16.08 6.40
C ASN A 148 2.26 16.31 5.16
N PHE A 149 1.16 15.55 5.03
CA PHE A 149 0.04 15.82 4.12
C PHE A 149 -1.04 16.63 4.80
#